data_AF-W1XGX3-F1
#
_entry.id   AF-W1XGX3-F1
#
_cell.length_a   1.000
_cell.length_b   1.000
_cell.length_c   1.000
_cell.angle_alpha   90.00
_cell.angle_beta   90.00
_cell.angle_gamma   90.00
#
_symmetry.space_group_name_H-M   'P 1'
#
loop_
_entity.id
_entity.type
_entity.pdbx_description
1 polymer ?
#
loop_
_entity_poly.entity_id
_entity_poly.type
_entity_poly.pdbx_seq_one_letter_code
_entity_poly.pdbx_strand_id
1 'polypeptide(L)' 'ALEKQNMLKRTYGGAIQITRQIVNEVSYLKRIHTDINLKEKVALKAYEMINDNDTIFLDASSISYCIAKLI' A
#
# COMPACT_ATOMS: atom_id res chain seq x y z
N ALA A 1 0.63 -0.01 -21.21
CA ALA A 1 -0.43 -0.93 -21.68
C ALA A 1 -1.82 -0.35 -21.46
N LEU A 2 -2.22 -0.04 -20.22
CA LEU A 2 -3.57 0.42 -19.86
C LEU A 2 -4.03 1.73 -20.53
N GLU A 3 -3.12 2.68 -20.77
CA GLU A 3 -3.45 3.91 -21.51
C GLU A 3 -3.77 3.65 -22.98
N LYS A 4 -3.02 2.76 -23.64
CA LYS A 4 -3.32 2.34 -25.02
C LYS A 4 -4.62 1.54 -25.12
N GLN A 5 -5.04 0.92 -24.01
CA GLN A 5 -6.32 0.21 -23.89
C GLN A 5 -7.48 1.15 -23.50
N ASN A 6 -7.23 2.46 -23.41
CA ASN A 6 -8.23 3.48 -23.06
C ASN A 6 -8.90 3.23 -21.68
N MET A 7 -8.18 2.58 -20.76
CA MET A 7 -8.66 2.30 -19.39
C MET A 7 -8.22 3.38 -18.41
N LEU A 8 -7.03 3.94 -18.62
CA LEU A 8 -6.43 4.98 -17.78
C LEU A 8 -5.88 6.11 -18.65
N LYS A 9 -5.84 7.33 -18.10
CA LYS A 9 -5.16 8.48 -18.68
C LYS A 9 -3.97 8.85 -17.82
N ARG A 10 -2.77 9.01 -18.41
CA ARG A 10 -1.61 9.53 -17.66
C ARG A 10 -1.85 10.94 -17.16
N THR A 11 -1.32 11.21 -15.98
CA THR A 11 -1.19 12.56 -15.40
C THR A 11 0.27 12.78 -14.99
N TYR A 12 0.63 14.01 -14.61
CA TYR A 12 2.02 14.38 -14.28
C TYR A 12 2.62 13.49 -13.18
N GLY A 13 1.82 13.05 -12.21
CA GLY A 13 2.25 12.23 -11.07
C GLY A 13 1.65 10.81 -11.02
N GLY A 14 0.99 10.34 -12.09
CA GLY A 14 0.35 9.02 -12.05
C GLY A 14 -0.62 8.77 -13.19
N ALA A 15 -1.76 8.20 -12.86
CA ALA A 15 -2.83 7.91 -13.82
C ALA A 15 -4.19 8.06 -13.15
N ILE A 16 -5.19 8.46 -13.94
CA ILE A 16 -6.59 8.52 -13.53
C ILE A 16 -7.43 7.58 -14.40
N GLN A 17 -8.52 7.07 -13.85
CA GLN A 17 -9.50 6.30 -14.61
C GLN A 17 -10.23 7.22 -15.58
N ILE A 18 -10.46 6.76 -16.81
CA ILE A 18 -11.13 7.56 -17.84
C ILE A 18 -12.63 7.69 -17.54
N THR A 19 -13.24 6.62 -17.04
CA THR A 19 -14.61 6.62 -16.52
C THR A 19 -14.60 6.74 -15.00
N ARG A 20 -15.40 7.68 -14.48
CA ARG A 20 -15.53 7.90 -13.03
C ARG A 20 -16.40 6.79 -12.44
N GLN A 21 -15.79 5.75 -11.91
CA GLN A 21 -16.49 4.72 -11.12
C GLN A 21 -16.51 5.14 -9.65
N ILE A 22 -17.64 4.93 -8.98
CA ILE A 22 -17.70 5.04 -7.52
C ILE A 22 -16.93 3.85 -6.98
N VAL A 23 -15.71 4.09 -6.50
CA VAL A 23 -14.91 3.06 -5.83
C VAL A 23 -15.32 3.08 -4.36
N ASN A 24 -15.92 1.98 -3.90
CA ASN A 24 -16.17 1.80 -2.49
C ASN A 24 -14.83 1.61 -1.77
N GLU A 25 -14.54 2.49 -0.83
CA GLU A 25 -13.34 2.33 0.00
C GLU A 25 -13.47 1.06 0.85
N VAL A 26 -12.44 0.22 0.80
CA VAL A 26 -12.36 -0.95 1.67
C VAL A 26 -11.95 -0.46 3.06
N SER A 27 -12.75 -0.80 4.07
CA SER A 27 -12.46 -0.41 5.45
C SER A 27 -11.07 -0.83 5.89
N TYR A 28 -10.44 -0.01 6.74
CA TYR A 28 -9.10 -0.29 7.26
C TYR A 28 -9.01 -1.66 7.93
N LEU A 29 -10.01 -2.02 8.75
CA LEU A 29 -10.08 -3.34 9.40
C LEU A 29 -10.07 -4.50 8.39
N LYS A 30 -10.77 -4.36 7.25
CA LYS A 30 -10.72 -5.38 6.20
C LYS A 30 -9.36 -5.39 5.49
N ARG A 31 -8.76 -4.21 5.26
CA ARG A 31 -7.44 -4.07 4.62
C ARG A 31 -6.31 -4.69 5.44
N ILE A 32 -6.34 -4.64 6.77
CA ILE A 32 -5.30 -5.29 7.59
C ILE A 32 -5.34 -6.82 7.48
N HIS A 33 -6.51 -7.42 7.25
CA HIS A 33 -6.66 -8.89 7.14
C HIS A 33 -6.55 -9.45 5.71
N THR A 34 -6.77 -8.64 4.68
CA THR A 34 -6.67 -9.09 3.27
C THR A 34 -5.20 -9.30 2.88
N ASP A 35 -4.83 -10.34 2.12
CA ASP A 35 -3.46 -10.59 1.63
C ASP A 35 -2.37 -10.57 2.71
N ILE A 36 -2.69 -11.02 3.93
CA ILE A 36 -1.80 -10.91 5.10
C ILE A 36 -0.43 -11.53 4.84
N ASN A 37 -0.38 -12.73 4.25
CA ASN A 37 0.87 -13.45 3.95
C ASN A 37 1.82 -12.65 3.04
N LEU A 38 1.29 -11.85 2.11
CA LEU A 38 2.11 -11.01 1.24
C LEU A 38 2.61 -9.77 1.98
N LYS A 39 1.74 -9.14 2.77
CA LYS A 39 2.12 -7.97 3.57
C LYS A 39 3.15 -8.31 4.64
N GLU A 40 3.06 -9.48 5.27
CA GLU A 40 4.05 -9.95 6.24
C GLU A 40 5.43 -10.11 5.58
N LYS A 41 5.50 -10.65 4.36
CA LYS A 41 6.77 -10.74 3.62
C LYS A 41 7.37 -9.37 3.31
N VAL A 42 6.54 -8.41 2.89
CA VAL A 42 6.98 -7.03 2.64
C VAL A 42 7.44 -6.36 3.93
N ALA A 43 6.68 -6.52 5.02
CA ALA A 43 6.99 -5.96 6.32
C ALA A 43 8.30 -6.52 6.88
N LEU A 44 8.54 -7.82 6.76
CA LEU A 44 9.81 -8.45 7.16
C LEU A 44 10.99 -7.87 6.38
N LYS A 45 10.86 -7.68 5.07
CA LYS A 45 11.92 -7.06 4.27
C LYS A 45 12.19 -5.60 4.65
N ALA A 46 11.15 -4.84 4.96
CA ALA A 46 11.34 -3.48 5.48
C ALA A 46 11.98 -3.49 6.87
N TYR A 47 11.55 -4.40 7.75
CA TYR A 47 12.08 -4.55 9.11
C TYR A 47 13.57 -4.91 9.12
N GLU A 48 14.00 -5.82 8.23
CA GLU A 48 15.42 -6.19 8.03
C GLU A 48 16.31 -5.00 7.64
N MET A 49 15.74 -3.86 7.20
CA MET A 49 16.48 -2.66 6.81
C MET A 49 16.56 -1.60 7.92
N ILE A 50 15.85 -1.79 9.04
CA ILE A 50 15.83 -0.88 10.19
C ILE A 50 17.01 -1.24 11.10
N ASN A 51 17.78 -0.23 11.50
CA ASN A 51 18.91 -0.39 12.41
C ASN A 51 18.61 0.21 13.79
N ASP A 52 19.38 -0.20 14.79
CA ASP A 52 19.29 0.37 16.13
C ASP A 52 19.48 1.89 16.11
N ASN A 53 18.61 2.59 16.85
CA ASN A 53 18.53 4.06 16.94
C ASN A 53 18.00 4.77 15.69
N ASP A 54 17.47 4.05 14.70
CA ASP A 54 16.71 4.69 13.61
C ASP A 54 15.41 5.31 14.15
N THR A 55 15.10 6.52 13.68
CA THR A 55 13.79 7.14 13.88
C THR A 55 12.98 7.00 12.60
N ILE A 56 11.92 6.21 12.66
CA ILE A 56 11.04 5.95 11.52
C ILE A 56 9.65 6.54 11.74
N PHE A 57 9.00 6.94 10.65
CA PHE A 57 7.61 7.37 10.65
C PHE A 57 6.74 6.29 10.02
N LEU A 58 5.73 5.83 10.77
CA LEU A 58 4.74 4.87 10.28
C LEU A 58 3.40 5.58 10.06
N ASP A 59 2.85 5.43 8.86
CA ASP A 59 1.55 5.99 8.51
C ASP A 59 0.38 5.06 8.89
N ALA A 60 -0.87 5.52 8.70
CA ALA A 60 -2.07 4.73 8.95
C ALA A 60 -2.39 3.72 7.83
N SER A 61 -1.37 3.00 7.32
CA SER A 61 -1.54 1.99 6.27
C SER A 61 -1.51 0.56 6.83
N SER A 62 -1.99 -0.38 6.03
CA SER A 62 -1.99 -1.80 6.40
C SER A 62 -0.61 -2.45 6.37
N ILE A 63 0.38 -1.85 5.68
CA ILE A 63 1.77 -2.34 5.68
C ILE A 63 2.49 -1.80 6.91
N SER A 64 2.33 -0.51 7.22
CA SER A 64 2.85 0.10 8.45
C SER A 64 2.35 -0.62 9.70
N TYR A 65 1.09 -1.06 9.70
CA TYR A 65 0.56 -1.93 10.76
C TYR A 65 1.30 -3.26 10.90
N CYS A 66 1.68 -3.90 9.78
CA CYS A 66 2.45 -5.14 9.81
C CYS A 66 3.89 -4.91 10.28
N ILE A 67 4.53 -3.81 9.87
CA ILE A 67 5.88 -3.44 10.34
C ILE A 67 5.86 -3.17 11.85
N ALA A 68 4.86 -2.41 12.33
CA ALA A 68 4.69 -2.10 13.75
C ALA A 68 4.49 -3.34 14.65
N LYS A 69 4.16 -4.50 14.09
CA LYS A 69 4.09 -5.77 14.84
C LYS A 69 5.43 -6.48 15.01
N LEU A 70 6.44 -6.08 14.23
CA LEU A 70 7.77 -6.68 14.22
C LEU A 70 8.77 -5.91 15.10
N ILE A 71 8.44 -4.66 15.45
CA ILE A 71 9.22 -3.75 16.30
C ILE A 71 8.62 -3.76 17.70
#